data_AF-A0A2V8LF23-F1
#
_entry.id   AF-A0A2V8LF23-F1
#
_cell.length_a   1.000
_cell.length_b   1.000
_cell.length_c   1.000
_cell.angle_alpha   90.00
_cell.angle_beta   90.00
_cell.angle_gamma   90.00
#
_symmetry.space_group_name_H-M   'P 1'
#
loop_
_entity.id
_entity.type
_entity.pdbx_description
1 polymer ?
#
loop_
_entity_poly.entity_id
_entity_poly.type
_entity_poly.pdbx_seq_one_letter_code
_entity_poly.pdbx_strand_id
1 'polypeptide(L)'
;MKKMRFEFYSDAIADVPKLSVDGTVDNAIHFSHWNGNKTPAQVKADTSTEIVLSVWTMLNGEHALALRDELIAAAEAGDFSEFSSVDGVRASIVIQGSDSPIDKSGSPLAQQLAGKDFNDESRNYDLVLPHVERVLTRTDEFEPLWRDSWARVERALDSFAKGASHIEVFEDAKLSLVTLAPEVFGPSGFDPAQHAAPFAAISHHALGELFLIATPLNQGWSYRLDYPYYSWAETIVRPRIARRDLTALMSRLNELETNDAGTWRMDSSELASAAKFSDENGKLAVASLPPDVVASQVRNGLVESTAATSR
;
A
#
# COMPACT_ATOMS: atom_id res chain seq x y z
N MET A 1 -16.43 -15.27 22.27
CA MET A 1 -16.98 -14.60 21.07
C MET A 1 -18.44 -14.98 20.87
N LYS A 2 -19.32 -14.01 20.60
CA LYS A 2 -20.64 -14.32 19.99
C LYS A 2 -20.38 -14.95 18.62
N LYS A 3 -21.14 -15.97 18.24
CA LYS A 3 -21.00 -16.63 16.94
C LYS A 3 -21.53 -15.68 15.86
N MET A 4 -20.63 -15.06 15.11
CA MET A 4 -20.95 -14.29 13.91
C MET A 4 -21.06 -15.25 12.71
N ARG A 5 -21.86 -14.89 11.71
CA ARG A 5 -21.94 -15.58 10.42
C ARG A 5 -21.44 -14.61 9.36
N PHE A 6 -20.41 -15.00 8.62
CA PHE A 6 -19.93 -14.25 7.45
C PHE A 6 -20.50 -14.92 6.20
N GLU A 7 -21.10 -14.12 5.33
CA GLU A 7 -21.66 -14.56 4.05
C GLU A 7 -21.68 -13.38 3.08
N PHE A 8 -21.60 -13.66 1.79
CA PHE A 8 -21.82 -12.63 0.78
C PHE A 8 -23.23 -12.06 0.89
N TYR A 9 -23.36 -10.77 0.60
CA TYR A 9 -24.67 -10.13 0.60
C TYR A 9 -25.61 -10.81 -0.42
N SER A 10 -26.86 -11.01 0.00
CA SER A 10 -27.97 -11.38 -0.86
C SER A 10 -29.25 -10.71 -0.36
N ASP A 11 -30.26 -10.59 -1.22
CA ASP A 11 -31.54 -9.98 -0.86
C ASP A 11 -32.25 -10.71 0.30
N ALA A 12 -31.89 -11.97 0.55
CA ALA A 12 -32.41 -12.75 1.68
C ALA A 12 -32.05 -12.15 3.06
N ILE A 13 -30.99 -11.34 3.13
CA ILE A 13 -30.55 -10.66 4.36
C ILE A 13 -30.73 -9.14 4.30
N ALA A 14 -31.50 -8.61 3.34
CA ALA A 14 -31.70 -7.16 3.16
C ALA A 14 -32.16 -6.48 4.46
N ASP A 15 -33.18 -7.03 5.12
CA ASP A 15 -33.81 -6.44 6.31
C ASP A 15 -33.21 -6.89 7.65
N VAL A 16 -32.13 -7.67 7.63
CA VAL A 16 -31.44 -8.12 8.85
C VAL A 16 -30.41 -7.07 9.27
N PRO A 17 -30.39 -6.60 10.54
CA PRO A 17 -29.30 -5.76 11.02
C PRO A 17 -27.95 -6.47 10.88
N LYS A 18 -27.02 -5.86 10.15
CA LYS A 18 -25.74 -6.50 9.78
C LYS A 18 -24.58 -5.51 9.81
N LEU A 19 -23.36 -6.04 9.81
CA LEU A 19 -22.16 -5.29 9.49
C LEU A 19 -21.82 -5.58 8.02
N SER A 20 -21.59 -4.55 7.22
CA SER A 20 -21.15 -4.67 5.83
C SER A 20 -19.65 -4.48 5.79
N VAL A 21 -18.95 -5.53 5.39
CA VAL A 21 -17.49 -5.56 5.37
C VAL A 21 -17.02 -5.48 3.92
N ASP A 22 -16.19 -4.50 3.62
CA ASP A 22 -15.71 -4.18 2.27
C ASP A 22 -16.83 -4.03 1.21
N GLY A 23 -17.93 -3.40 1.61
CA GLY A 23 -19.07 -3.18 0.71
C GLY A 23 -20.04 -2.15 1.25
N THR A 24 -20.88 -1.63 0.35
CA THR A 24 -21.92 -0.63 0.66
C THR A 24 -23.30 -1.21 0.39
N VAL A 25 -23.96 -1.72 1.42
CA VAL A 25 -25.34 -2.24 1.34
C VAL A 25 -26.24 -1.54 2.34
N ASP A 26 -27.54 -1.49 2.04
CA ASP A 26 -28.51 -0.89 2.95
C ASP A 26 -28.70 -1.71 4.23
N ASN A 27 -29.21 -1.02 5.26
CA ASN A 27 -29.48 -1.57 6.59
C ASN A 27 -28.25 -2.23 7.24
N ALA A 28 -27.09 -1.59 7.09
CA ALA A 28 -25.82 -2.07 7.63
C ALA A 28 -24.98 -0.93 8.20
N ILE A 29 -24.18 -1.23 9.22
CA ILE A 29 -23.01 -0.42 9.58
C ILE A 29 -21.88 -0.85 8.64
N HIS A 30 -21.30 0.08 7.89
CA HIS A 30 -20.25 -0.22 6.91
C HIS A 30 -18.88 -0.23 7.58
N PHE A 31 -17.99 -1.09 7.10
CA PHE A 31 -16.54 -1.08 7.28
C PHE A 31 -15.96 -1.18 5.87
N SER A 32 -15.81 -0.04 5.20
CA SER A 32 -15.49 0.00 3.78
C SER A 32 -14.85 1.32 3.36
N HIS A 33 -13.95 1.23 2.39
CA HIS A 33 -13.35 2.37 1.70
C HIS A 33 -14.10 2.83 0.45
N TRP A 34 -15.09 2.05 -0.03
CA TRP A 34 -15.79 2.39 -1.25
C TRP A 34 -16.51 3.73 -1.13
N ASN A 35 -16.48 4.52 -2.21
CA ASN A 35 -17.10 5.84 -2.24
C ASN A 35 -18.59 5.76 -1.86
N GLY A 36 -19.04 6.66 -0.99
CA GLY A 36 -20.43 6.70 -0.50
C GLY A 36 -20.73 5.76 0.67
N ASN A 37 -19.73 5.09 1.25
CA ASN A 37 -19.91 4.33 2.49
C ASN A 37 -20.38 5.23 3.65
N LYS A 38 -21.10 4.61 4.59
CA LYS A 38 -21.60 5.25 5.81
C LYS A 38 -20.86 4.74 7.05
N THR A 39 -19.58 4.38 6.89
CA THR A 39 -18.75 3.91 8.00
C THR A 39 -18.65 5.01 9.05
N PRO A 40 -19.01 4.75 10.32
CA PRO A 40 -18.86 5.76 11.37
C PRO A 40 -17.41 6.22 11.48
N ALA A 41 -17.18 7.51 11.71
CA ALA A 41 -15.84 8.09 11.75
C ALA A 41 -14.90 7.39 12.76
N GLN A 42 -15.46 6.82 13.83
CA GLN A 42 -14.71 6.12 14.87
C GLN A 42 -14.17 4.75 14.44
N VAL A 43 -14.71 4.16 13.37
CA VAL A 43 -14.35 2.83 12.87
C VAL A 43 -14.09 2.85 11.36
N LYS A 44 -13.78 4.03 10.82
CA LYS A 44 -13.45 4.20 9.42
C LYS A 44 -12.16 3.46 9.12
N ALA A 45 -12.25 2.48 8.23
CA ALA A 45 -11.18 1.58 7.84
C ALA A 45 -11.08 1.52 6.32
N ASP A 46 -9.86 1.34 5.80
CA ASP A 46 -9.57 1.61 4.40
C ASP A 46 -9.34 0.34 3.57
N THR A 47 -8.71 -0.72 4.08
CA THR A 47 -8.46 -1.96 3.32
C THR A 47 -8.33 -3.23 4.18
N SER A 48 -7.94 -4.34 3.55
CA SER A 48 -7.89 -5.72 4.04
C SER A 48 -7.57 -5.88 5.51
N THR A 49 -6.42 -5.38 5.97
CA THR A 49 -5.94 -5.65 7.34
C THR A 49 -6.71 -4.83 8.36
N GLU A 50 -6.84 -3.51 8.16
CA GLU A 50 -7.56 -2.65 9.12
C GLU A 50 -9.03 -3.05 9.28
N ILE A 51 -9.68 -3.51 8.20
CA ILE A 51 -11.05 -4.00 8.25
C ILE A 51 -11.17 -5.23 9.18
N VAL A 52 -10.28 -6.21 9.04
CA VAL A 52 -10.25 -7.41 9.92
C VAL A 52 -10.01 -7.00 11.38
N LEU A 53 -9.06 -6.10 11.61
CA LEU A 53 -8.71 -5.62 12.95
C LEU A 53 -9.82 -4.76 13.58
N SER A 54 -10.53 -3.99 12.78
CA SER A 54 -11.69 -3.19 13.21
C SER A 54 -12.86 -4.07 13.61
N VAL A 55 -13.16 -5.10 12.82
CA VAL A 55 -14.18 -6.12 13.19
C VAL A 55 -13.77 -6.82 14.49
N TRP A 56 -12.52 -7.23 14.61
CA TRP A 56 -12.02 -7.86 15.84
C TRP A 56 -12.15 -6.94 17.04
N THR A 57 -11.77 -5.66 16.91
CA THR A 57 -11.88 -4.64 17.96
C THR A 57 -13.32 -4.50 18.43
N MET A 58 -14.28 -4.40 17.51
CA MET A 58 -15.69 -4.29 17.83
C MET A 58 -16.26 -5.53 18.55
N LEU A 59 -15.77 -6.72 18.21
CA LEU A 59 -16.21 -7.97 18.82
C LEU A 59 -15.61 -8.20 20.22
N ASN A 60 -14.48 -7.56 20.54
CA ASN A 60 -13.74 -7.78 21.78
C ASN A 60 -13.80 -6.58 22.75
N GLY A 61 -14.28 -5.42 22.32
CA GLY A 61 -14.58 -4.28 23.19
C GLY A 61 -13.36 -3.79 23.97
N GLU A 62 -13.51 -3.63 25.29
CA GLU A 62 -12.42 -3.16 26.16
C GLU A 62 -11.16 -4.03 26.10
N HIS A 63 -11.27 -5.32 25.78
CA HIS A 63 -10.11 -6.20 25.60
C HIS A 63 -9.18 -5.71 24.48
N ALA A 64 -9.74 -5.10 23.44
CA ALA A 64 -8.95 -4.55 22.34
C ALA A 64 -8.10 -3.34 22.76
N LEU A 65 -8.46 -2.64 23.84
CA LEU A 65 -7.67 -1.51 24.34
C LEU A 65 -6.28 -1.95 24.81
N ALA A 66 -6.14 -3.18 25.30
CA ALA A 66 -4.86 -3.74 25.72
C ALA A 66 -3.91 -4.03 24.56
N LEU A 67 -4.43 -4.13 23.33
CA LEU A 67 -3.68 -4.41 22.11
C LEU A 67 -3.67 -3.21 21.14
N ARG A 68 -3.97 -2.01 21.66
CA ARG A 68 -4.22 -0.81 20.84
C ARG A 68 -3.06 -0.53 19.89
N ASP A 69 -1.84 -0.56 20.40
CA ASP A 69 -0.68 -0.13 19.63
C ASP A 69 -0.29 -1.19 18.58
N GLU A 70 -0.46 -2.49 18.90
CA GLU A 70 -0.29 -3.60 17.96
C GLU A 70 -1.35 -3.58 16.85
N LEU A 71 -2.61 -3.31 17.20
CA LEU A 71 -3.71 -3.16 16.25
C LEU A 71 -3.44 -2.01 15.26
N ILE A 72 -3.02 -0.86 15.78
CA ILE A 72 -2.70 0.32 14.95
C ILE A 72 -1.51 -0.01 14.05
N ALA A 73 -0.41 -0.54 14.59
CA ALA A 73 0.78 -0.80 13.79
C ALA A 73 0.53 -1.82 12.65
N ALA A 74 -0.29 -2.84 12.89
CA ALA A 74 -0.67 -3.80 11.85
C ALA A 74 -1.62 -3.19 10.81
N ALA A 75 -2.58 -2.36 11.21
CA ALA A 75 -3.46 -1.64 10.29
C ALA A 75 -2.67 -0.69 9.39
N GLU A 76 -1.78 0.12 9.96
CA GLU A 76 -0.95 1.08 9.21
C GLU A 76 -0.04 0.40 8.18
N ALA A 77 0.51 -0.77 8.54
CA ALA A 77 1.31 -1.57 7.63
C ALA A 77 0.51 -2.17 6.48
N GLY A 78 -0.69 -2.69 6.76
CA GLY A 78 -1.52 -3.31 5.73
C GLY A 78 -2.13 -2.31 4.75
N ASP A 79 -2.64 -1.21 5.28
CA ASP A 79 -3.49 -0.29 4.53
C ASP A 79 -2.73 0.88 3.94
N PHE A 80 -1.64 1.32 4.59
CA PHE A 80 -0.88 2.50 4.16
C PHE A 80 0.55 2.16 3.74
N SER A 81 0.93 0.88 3.79
CA SER A 81 2.33 0.44 3.65
C SER A 81 3.25 1.27 4.54
N GLU A 82 2.82 1.61 5.76
CA GLU A 82 3.62 2.34 6.73
C GLU A 82 4.36 1.38 7.67
N PHE A 83 5.51 1.82 8.17
CA PHE A 83 6.38 1.00 9.00
C PHE A 83 6.39 1.53 10.44
N SER A 84 5.36 1.19 11.20
CA SER A 84 5.23 1.61 12.60
C SER A 84 5.93 0.65 13.56
N SER A 85 5.95 -0.65 13.24
CA SER A 85 6.72 -1.66 13.96
C SER A 85 7.01 -2.88 13.07
N VAL A 86 8.07 -3.62 13.39
CA VAL A 86 8.40 -4.89 12.70
C VAL A 86 7.25 -5.89 12.84
N ASP A 87 6.71 -6.03 14.06
CA ASP A 87 5.64 -6.98 14.34
C ASP A 87 4.32 -6.57 13.66
N GLY A 88 4.05 -5.27 13.52
CA GLY A 88 2.89 -4.77 12.76
C GLY A 88 2.96 -5.17 11.28
N VAL A 89 4.12 -4.99 10.64
CA VAL A 89 4.31 -5.40 9.24
C VAL A 89 4.19 -6.91 9.09
N ARG A 90 4.79 -7.69 9.98
CA ARG A 90 4.68 -9.15 9.96
C ARG A 90 3.25 -9.63 10.19
N ALA A 91 2.54 -9.06 11.16
CA ALA A 91 1.13 -9.37 11.42
C ALA A 91 0.25 -9.05 10.22
N SER A 92 0.47 -7.89 9.57
CA SER A 92 -0.21 -7.52 8.33
C SER A 92 0.05 -8.56 7.23
N ILE A 93 1.30 -8.96 7.00
CA ILE A 93 1.63 -10.02 6.01
C ILE A 93 0.90 -11.33 6.32
N VAL A 94 0.80 -11.74 7.59
CA VAL A 94 0.03 -12.94 7.99
C VAL A 94 -1.46 -12.81 7.63
N ILE A 95 -2.02 -11.61 7.76
CA ILE A 95 -3.43 -11.32 7.51
C ILE A 95 -3.72 -11.15 6.02
N GLN A 96 -2.90 -10.40 5.27
CA GLN A 96 -3.20 -10.01 3.89
C GLN A 96 -2.29 -10.61 2.81
N GLY A 97 -1.08 -11.08 3.16
CA GLY A 97 -0.15 -11.78 2.26
C GLY A 97 1.13 -11.03 1.92
N SER A 98 1.09 -9.70 1.89
CA SER A 98 2.25 -8.88 1.53
C SER A 98 2.28 -7.53 2.28
N ASP A 99 3.37 -6.78 2.11
CA ASP A 99 3.53 -5.40 2.59
C ASP A 99 2.88 -4.37 1.65
N SER A 100 2.19 -4.83 0.61
CA SER A 100 1.63 -4.01 -0.45
C SER A 100 0.13 -4.27 -0.62
N PRO A 101 -0.71 -3.23 -0.49
CA PRO A 101 -2.16 -3.36 -0.64
C PRO A 101 -2.61 -3.65 -2.09
N ILE A 102 -1.69 -3.60 -3.07
CA ILE A 102 -1.99 -3.96 -4.47
C ILE A 102 -1.69 -5.43 -4.79
N ASP A 103 -1.00 -6.15 -3.90
CA ASP A 103 -0.75 -7.58 -4.05
C ASP A 103 -2.02 -8.36 -3.73
N LYS A 104 -2.41 -9.26 -4.64
CA LYS A 104 -3.63 -10.07 -4.54
C LYS A 104 -3.37 -11.52 -4.16
N SER A 105 -2.23 -11.80 -3.54
CA SER A 105 -1.87 -13.13 -3.01
C SER A 105 -2.87 -13.65 -1.98
N GLY A 106 -3.55 -12.74 -1.27
CA GLY A 106 -4.56 -13.05 -0.26
C GLY A 106 -3.95 -13.57 1.04
N SER A 107 -4.81 -13.79 2.05
CA SER A 107 -4.41 -14.16 3.40
C SER A 107 -3.70 -15.52 3.50
N PRO A 108 -2.39 -15.57 3.84
CA PRO A 108 -1.66 -16.83 4.05
C PRO A 108 -2.25 -17.63 5.22
N LEU A 109 -2.68 -16.93 6.28
CA LEU A 109 -3.29 -17.58 7.43
C LEU A 109 -4.62 -18.24 7.05
N ALA A 110 -5.49 -17.55 6.31
CA ALA A 110 -6.74 -18.14 5.89
C ALA A 110 -6.52 -19.37 4.99
N GLN A 111 -5.57 -19.28 4.05
CA GLN A 111 -5.19 -20.40 3.18
C GLN A 111 -4.68 -21.60 3.99
N GLN A 112 -3.82 -21.37 4.98
CA GLN A 112 -3.31 -22.43 5.86
C GLN A 112 -4.45 -23.09 6.66
N LEU A 113 -5.35 -22.30 7.21
CA LEU A 113 -6.47 -22.79 8.04
C LEU A 113 -7.56 -23.48 7.22
N ALA A 114 -7.76 -23.07 5.96
CA ALA A 114 -8.76 -23.64 5.08
C ALA A 114 -8.42 -25.05 4.56
N GLY A 115 -7.13 -25.34 4.34
CA GLY A 115 -6.71 -26.51 3.54
C GLY A 115 -6.89 -26.30 2.02
N LYS A 116 -6.60 -27.32 1.19
CA LYS A 116 -6.65 -27.19 -0.29
C LYS A 116 -8.06 -26.85 -0.81
N ASP A 117 -8.11 -26.06 -1.90
CA ASP A 117 -9.29 -25.53 -2.61
C ASP A 117 -10.15 -24.54 -1.81
N PHE A 118 -9.58 -23.36 -1.58
CA PHE A 118 -10.26 -22.24 -0.94
C PHE A 118 -10.53 -21.11 -1.95
N ASN A 119 -11.81 -20.85 -2.24
CA ASN A 119 -12.25 -19.76 -3.14
C ASN A 119 -13.44 -18.96 -2.54
N ASP A 120 -13.58 -18.98 -1.20
CA ASP A 120 -14.67 -18.29 -0.50
C ASP A 120 -14.10 -17.22 0.43
N GLU A 121 -13.96 -16.01 -0.09
CA GLU A 121 -13.41 -14.88 0.67
C GLU A 121 -14.22 -14.56 1.93
N SER A 122 -15.53 -14.84 1.97
CA SER A 122 -16.35 -14.60 3.16
C SER A 122 -15.87 -15.45 4.35
N ARG A 123 -15.35 -16.64 4.06
CA ARG A 123 -14.82 -17.57 5.06
C ARG A 123 -13.44 -17.14 5.59
N ASN A 124 -12.75 -16.19 4.96
CA ASN A 124 -11.49 -15.63 5.50
C ASN A 124 -11.70 -15.04 6.88
N TYR A 125 -12.79 -14.29 7.08
CA TYR A 125 -13.09 -13.66 8.36
C TYR A 125 -13.34 -14.69 9.46
N ASP A 126 -14.09 -15.75 9.17
CA ASP A 126 -14.33 -16.85 10.11
C ASP A 126 -13.04 -17.56 10.51
N LEU A 127 -12.10 -17.71 9.57
CA LEU A 127 -10.82 -18.39 9.81
C LEU A 127 -9.83 -17.49 10.56
N VAL A 128 -9.72 -16.21 10.18
CA VAL A 128 -8.68 -15.32 10.70
C VAL A 128 -9.06 -14.68 12.04
N LEU A 129 -10.31 -14.23 12.21
CA LEU A 129 -10.72 -13.48 13.41
C LEU A 129 -10.41 -14.17 14.75
N PRO A 130 -10.61 -15.50 14.90
CA PRO A 130 -10.26 -16.19 16.15
C PRO A 130 -8.77 -16.16 16.49
N HIS A 131 -7.91 -15.86 15.51
CA HIS A 131 -6.46 -15.91 15.64
C HIS A 131 -5.80 -14.52 15.74
N VAL A 132 -6.53 -13.42 15.50
CA VAL A 132 -5.98 -12.05 15.45
C VAL A 132 -5.14 -11.71 16.68
N GLU A 133 -5.64 -11.92 17.90
CA GLU A 133 -4.86 -11.64 19.12
C GLU A 133 -3.55 -12.41 19.16
N ARG A 134 -3.56 -13.69 18.76
CA ARG A 134 -2.36 -14.52 18.72
C ARG A 134 -1.40 -14.04 17.62
N VAL A 135 -1.91 -13.63 16.47
CA VAL A 135 -1.11 -13.03 15.38
C VAL A 135 -0.42 -11.75 15.86
N LEU A 136 -1.12 -10.90 16.61
CA LEU A 136 -0.58 -9.63 17.11
C LEU A 136 0.43 -9.81 18.26
N THR A 137 0.17 -10.75 19.18
CA THR A 137 0.96 -10.92 20.41
C THR A 137 2.05 -11.99 20.32
N ARG A 138 1.96 -12.87 19.32
CA ARG A 138 2.87 -14.01 19.12
C ARG A 138 3.22 -14.20 17.65
N THR A 139 3.54 -13.11 16.98
CA THR A 139 3.82 -13.05 15.54
C THR A 139 4.88 -14.07 15.10
N ASP A 140 5.89 -14.33 15.94
CA ASP A 140 6.95 -15.31 15.67
C ASP A 140 6.42 -16.74 15.47
N GLU A 141 5.31 -17.12 16.11
CA GLU A 141 4.70 -18.45 15.90
C GLU A 141 4.16 -18.63 14.46
N PHE A 142 3.96 -17.53 13.74
CA PHE A 142 3.50 -17.49 12.35
C PHE A 142 4.64 -17.26 11.35
N GLU A 143 5.90 -17.40 11.76
CA GLU A 143 7.08 -17.19 10.89
C GLU A 143 6.95 -17.82 9.49
N PRO A 144 6.51 -19.08 9.33
CA PRO A 144 6.38 -19.68 8.00
C PRO A 144 5.42 -18.95 7.06
N LEU A 145 4.51 -18.13 7.59
CA LEU A 145 3.53 -17.37 6.80
C LEU A 145 4.04 -15.99 6.38
N TRP A 146 4.96 -15.38 7.15
CA TRP A 146 5.44 -14.03 6.87
C TRP A 146 6.90 -13.93 6.43
N ARG A 147 7.71 -14.98 6.66
CA ARG A 147 9.18 -14.91 6.50
C ARG A 147 9.63 -14.48 5.12
N ASP A 148 9.04 -15.04 4.07
CA ASP A 148 9.46 -14.78 2.69
C ASP A 148 9.14 -13.34 2.26
N SER A 149 7.90 -12.89 2.50
CA SER A 149 7.50 -11.50 2.24
C SER A 149 8.32 -10.52 3.09
N TRP A 150 8.51 -10.80 4.39
CA TRP A 150 9.32 -9.97 5.28
C TRP A 150 10.79 -9.91 4.85
N ALA A 151 11.39 -11.00 4.37
CA ALA A 151 12.78 -11.01 3.92
C ALA A 151 13.05 -10.02 2.77
N ARG A 152 12.03 -9.76 1.94
CA ARG A 152 12.11 -8.75 0.87
C ARG A 152 12.11 -7.34 1.45
N VAL A 153 11.19 -7.03 2.36
CA VAL A 153 11.14 -5.74 3.08
C VAL A 153 12.43 -5.49 3.86
N GLU A 154 12.89 -6.49 4.60
CA GLU A 154 14.13 -6.46 5.39
C GLU A 154 15.36 -6.18 4.51
N ARG A 155 15.43 -6.79 3.32
CA ARG A 155 16.49 -6.50 2.34
C ARG A 155 16.44 -5.06 1.85
N ALA A 156 15.24 -4.52 1.57
CA ALA A 156 15.10 -3.13 1.16
C ALA A 156 15.54 -2.18 2.29
N LEU A 157 15.11 -2.40 3.53
CA LEU A 157 15.54 -1.63 4.69
C LEU A 157 17.06 -1.66 4.89
N ASP A 158 17.67 -2.84 4.80
CA ASP A 158 19.12 -3.01 4.91
C ASP A 158 19.88 -2.26 3.79
N SER A 159 19.33 -2.21 2.58
CA SER A 159 19.92 -1.45 1.47
C SER A 159 19.91 0.06 1.73
N PHE A 160 18.87 0.60 2.37
CA PHE A 160 18.83 2.00 2.79
C PHE A 160 19.79 2.28 3.94
N ALA A 161 19.83 1.39 4.94
CA ALA A 161 20.75 1.52 6.07
C ALA A 161 22.22 1.52 5.64
N LYS A 162 22.56 0.79 4.57
CA LYS A 162 23.90 0.74 3.97
C LYS A 162 24.18 1.86 2.96
N GLY A 163 23.19 2.67 2.63
CA GLY A 163 23.30 3.76 1.64
C GLY A 163 23.34 3.29 0.18
N ALA A 164 23.02 2.02 -0.09
CA ALA A 164 22.92 1.52 -1.46
C ALA A 164 21.62 1.99 -2.13
N SER A 165 20.50 1.88 -1.40
CA SER A 165 19.28 2.65 -1.70
C SER A 165 19.36 3.97 -0.96
N HIS A 166 18.84 5.04 -1.54
CA HIS A 166 18.87 6.36 -0.90
C HIS A 166 17.63 7.18 -1.21
N ILE A 167 17.37 8.16 -0.34
CA ILE A 167 16.32 9.15 -0.51
C ILE A 167 16.92 10.54 -0.50
N GLU A 168 16.56 11.33 -1.51
CA GLU A 168 16.82 12.76 -1.56
C GLU A 168 15.49 13.51 -1.42
N VAL A 169 15.43 14.47 -0.49
CA VAL A 169 14.21 15.25 -0.20
C VAL A 169 14.36 16.66 -0.76
N PHE A 170 13.41 17.05 -1.60
CA PHE A 170 13.27 18.40 -2.14
C PHE A 170 12.13 19.13 -1.44
N GLU A 171 12.45 19.84 -0.37
CA GLU A 171 11.49 20.53 0.50
C GLU A 171 10.61 21.56 -0.25
N ASP A 172 11.19 22.26 -1.22
CA ASP A 172 10.49 23.27 -2.03
C ASP A 172 9.39 22.69 -2.92
N ALA A 173 9.55 21.44 -3.36
CA ALA A 173 8.56 20.70 -4.13
C ALA A 173 7.76 19.69 -3.28
N LYS A 174 8.11 19.53 -2.00
CA LYS A 174 7.66 18.42 -1.13
C LYS A 174 7.76 17.06 -1.84
N LEU A 175 8.91 16.79 -2.46
CA LEU A 175 9.17 15.62 -3.28
C LEU A 175 10.27 14.76 -2.62
N SER A 176 10.06 13.45 -2.54
CA SER A 176 11.14 12.49 -2.25
C SER A 176 11.57 11.81 -3.56
N LEU A 177 12.84 11.92 -3.94
CA LEU A 177 13.45 11.00 -4.91
C LEU A 177 13.90 9.76 -4.16
N VAL A 178 13.40 8.60 -4.59
CA VAL A 178 13.73 7.30 -4.03
C VAL A 178 14.48 6.52 -5.09
N THR A 179 15.77 6.27 -4.86
CA THR A 179 16.60 5.47 -5.77
C THR A 179 16.87 4.12 -5.13
N LEU A 180 16.30 3.06 -5.70
CA LEU A 180 16.44 1.70 -5.16
C LEU A 180 17.68 1.00 -5.72
N ALA A 181 18.36 0.24 -4.87
CA ALA A 181 19.58 -0.48 -5.24
C ALA A 181 19.27 -1.74 -6.08
N PRO A 182 20.05 -2.04 -7.14
CA PRO A 182 19.83 -3.22 -7.98
C PRO A 182 19.80 -4.55 -7.22
N GLU A 183 20.57 -4.70 -6.13
CA GLU A 183 20.66 -5.90 -5.30
C GLU A 183 19.39 -6.20 -4.48
N VAL A 184 18.50 -5.21 -4.36
CA VAL A 184 17.15 -5.40 -3.80
C VAL A 184 16.29 -6.24 -4.75
N PHE A 185 16.62 -6.26 -6.04
CA PHE A 185 15.89 -6.96 -7.10
C PHE A 185 16.54 -8.27 -7.51
N GLY A 186 15.74 -9.21 -8.01
CA GLY A 186 16.17 -10.51 -8.52
C GLY A 186 15.55 -11.71 -7.78
N PRO A 187 16.04 -12.95 -8.03
CA PRO A 187 15.38 -14.18 -7.60
C PRO A 187 15.20 -14.35 -6.08
N SER A 188 16.04 -13.68 -5.28
CA SER A 188 15.95 -13.70 -3.81
C SER A 188 15.48 -12.36 -3.22
N GLY A 189 15.13 -11.39 -4.07
CA GLY A 189 14.65 -10.06 -3.72
C GLY A 189 13.29 -9.79 -4.37
N PHE A 190 13.10 -8.58 -4.87
CA PHE A 190 11.91 -8.22 -5.64
C PHE A 190 12.08 -8.56 -7.12
N ASP A 191 11.11 -9.25 -7.72
CA ASP A 191 10.99 -9.33 -9.16
C ASP A 191 10.10 -8.16 -9.59
N PRO A 192 10.62 -7.13 -10.28
CA PRO A 192 9.83 -5.97 -10.67
C PRO A 192 8.74 -6.32 -11.71
N ALA A 193 8.75 -7.52 -12.29
CA ALA A 193 7.68 -8.01 -13.14
C ALA A 193 6.54 -8.70 -12.36
N GLN A 194 6.75 -9.08 -11.10
CA GLN A 194 5.78 -9.83 -10.29
C GLN A 194 5.42 -9.14 -8.98
N HIS A 195 6.30 -8.31 -8.44
CA HIS A 195 6.17 -7.70 -7.13
C HIS A 195 6.10 -6.18 -7.26
N ALA A 196 5.33 -5.57 -6.36
CA ALA A 196 5.34 -4.13 -6.13
C ALA A 196 6.71 -3.66 -5.61
N ALA A 197 6.95 -2.35 -5.65
CA ALA A 197 8.07 -1.74 -4.94
C ALA A 197 7.94 -2.00 -3.42
N PRO A 198 9.05 -2.00 -2.66
CA PRO A 198 9.04 -2.22 -1.21
C PRO A 198 8.44 -1.02 -0.45
N PHE A 199 7.13 -0.81 -0.57
CA PHE A 199 6.48 0.41 -0.08
C PHE A 199 6.64 0.59 1.43
N ALA A 200 6.64 -0.48 2.22
CA ALA A 200 6.91 -0.38 3.65
C ALA A 200 8.29 0.23 3.94
N ALA A 201 9.33 -0.20 3.21
CA ALA A 201 10.67 0.36 3.36
C ALA A 201 10.79 1.78 2.80
N ILE A 202 10.09 2.08 1.70
CA ILE A 202 10.08 3.41 1.08
C ILE A 202 9.39 4.42 2.01
N SER A 203 8.18 4.11 2.48
CA SER A 203 7.40 4.98 3.38
C SER A 203 8.09 5.18 4.73
N HIS A 204 8.91 4.22 5.18
CA HIS A 204 9.71 4.37 6.40
C HIS A 204 10.77 5.49 6.29
N HIS A 205 11.15 5.88 5.08
CA HIS A 205 12.24 6.85 4.86
C HIS A 205 11.81 8.09 4.07
N ALA A 206 10.77 8.01 3.24
CA ALA A 206 10.32 9.11 2.40
C ALA A 206 9.49 10.13 3.21
N LEU A 207 9.70 11.43 2.96
CA LEU A 207 9.08 12.53 3.74
C LEU A 207 8.23 13.52 2.91
N GLY A 208 8.28 13.43 1.57
CA GLY A 208 7.50 14.29 0.66
C GLY A 208 6.01 13.94 0.57
N GLU A 209 5.26 14.81 -0.09
CA GLU A 209 3.86 14.57 -0.49
C GLU A 209 3.76 13.81 -1.81
N LEU A 210 4.87 13.66 -2.53
CA LEU A 210 4.99 12.90 -3.78
C LEU A 210 6.35 12.19 -3.79
N PHE A 211 6.38 10.97 -4.29
CA PHE A 211 7.56 10.12 -4.38
C PHE A 211 7.88 9.84 -5.85
N LEU A 212 9.07 10.24 -6.29
CA LEU A 212 9.64 9.75 -7.55
C LEU A 212 10.45 8.49 -7.24
N ILE A 213 9.92 7.33 -7.61
CA ILE A 213 10.52 6.02 -7.33
C ILE A 213 11.27 5.55 -8.57
N ALA A 214 12.59 5.54 -8.50
CA ALA A 214 13.48 5.00 -9.52
C ALA A 214 13.83 3.55 -9.19
N THR A 215 13.39 2.63 -10.05
CA THR A 215 13.57 1.19 -9.90
C THR A 215 14.48 0.64 -10.99
N PRO A 216 15.59 -0.04 -10.64
CA PRO A 216 16.45 -0.74 -11.59
C PRO A 216 15.65 -1.74 -12.45
N LEU A 217 15.79 -1.65 -13.77
CA LEU A 217 15.12 -2.53 -14.73
C LEU A 217 16.01 -2.72 -15.96
N ASN A 218 16.34 -3.97 -16.31
CA ASN A 218 17.11 -4.34 -17.51
C ASN A 218 18.35 -3.43 -17.78
N GLN A 219 19.21 -3.25 -16.78
CA GLN A 219 20.40 -2.39 -16.82
C GLN A 219 20.16 -0.87 -16.95
N GLY A 220 18.91 -0.42 -16.91
CA GLY A 220 18.53 0.98 -16.81
C GLY A 220 17.56 1.23 -15.65
N TRP A 221 16.75 2.27 -15.79
CA TRP A 221 15.81 2.70 -14.76
C TRP A 221 14.38 2.75 -15.28
N SER A 222 13.46 2.33 -14.44
CA SER A 222 12.03 2.56 -14.59
C SER A 222 11.57 3.52 -13.51
N TYR A 223 10.50 4.27 -13.79
CA TYR A 223 10.07 5.35 -12.91
C TYR A 223 8.57 5.31 -12.66
N ARG A 224 8.22 5.69 -11.44
CA ARG A 224 6.87 5.96 -10.98
C ARG A 224 6.84 7.26 -10.19
N LEU A 225 5.74 7.99 -10.31
CA LEU A 225 5.37 9.07 -9.41
C LEU A 225 4.16 8.58 -8.61
N ASP A 226 4.37 8.34 -7.33
CA ASP A 226 3.33 7.88 -6.42
C ASP A 226 3.16 8.91 -5.30
N TYR A 227 1.95 9.08 -4.81
CA TYR A 227 1.71 9.76 -3.54
C TYR A 227 1.90 8.78 -2.38
N PRO A 228 2.12 9.25 -1.13
CA PRO A 228 2.02 8.38 0.03
C PRO A 228 0.71 7.61 0.01
N TYR A 229 0.72 6.31 0.32
CA TYR A 229 -0.46 5.49 0.08
C TYR A 229 -1.67 5.98 0.88
N TYR A 230 -1.50 6.44 2.12
CA TYR A 230 -2.59 7.05 2.89
C TYR A 230 -3.29 8.26 2.23
N SER A 231 -2.70 8.87 1.20
CA SER A 231 -3.19 10.13 0.61
C SER A 231 -4.54 10.01 -0.11
N TRP A 232 -4.93 8.80 -0.52
CA TRP A 232 -6.25 8.57 -1.13
C TRP A 232 -7.35 8.39 -0.07
N ALA A 233 -6.96 7.99 1.14
CA ALA A 233 -7.83 7.69 2.26
C ALA A 233 -8.39 8.95 2.92
N GLU A 234 -9.61 8.87 3.45
CA GLU A 234 -10.09 9.90 4.38
C GLU A 234 -9.63 9.56 5.80
N THR A 235 -8.59 10.25 6.25
CA THR A 235 -7.94 10.02 7.55
C THR A 235 -8.23 11.15 8.53
N ILE A 236 -8.18 10.83 9.83
CA ILE A 236 -8.32 11.83 10.91
C ILE A 236 -6.97 12.44 11.28
N VAL A 237 -5.92 11.63 11.32
CA VAL A 237 -4.60 12.01 11.86
C VAL A 237 -3.61 12.38 10.77
N ARG A 238 -3.74 11.83 9.55
CA ARG A 238 -2.78 12.05 8.47
C ARG A 238 -3.13 13.32 7.69
N PRO A 239 -2.12 14.03 7.16
CA PRO A 239 -2.36 15.24 6.39
C PRO A 239 -3.11 14.92 5.09
N ARG A 240 -4.04 15.81 4.71
CA ARG A 240 -4.67 15.75 3.39
C ARG A 240 -3.67 16.22 2.33
N ILE A 241 -3.50 15.43 1.27
CA ILE A 241 -2.62 15.75 0.15
C ILE A 241 -3.47 16.04 -1.08
N ALA A 242 -3.29 17.23 -1.66
CA ALA A 242 -3.97 17.60 -2.89
C ALA A 242 -3.31 16.93 -4.11
N ARG A 243 -4.12 16.30 -4.96
CA ARG A 243 -3.66 15.77 -6.25
C ARG A 243 -3.22 16.93 -7.15
N ARG A 244 -2.04 16.80 -7.73
CA ARG A 244 -1.40 17.77 -8.63
C ARG A 244 -1.65 17.38 -10.08
N ASP A 245 -1.91 18.36 -10.93
CA ASP A 245 -1.93 18.14 -12.39
C ASP A 245 -0.49 18.04 -12.91
N LEU A 246 -0.12 16.86 -13.40
CA LEU A 246 1.22 16.56 -13.92
C LEU A 246 1.26 16.52 -15.45
N THR A 247 0.20 16.90 -16.15
CA THR A 247 0.07 16.74 -17.61
C THR A 247 1.21 17.43 -18.37
N ALA A 248 1.47 18.71 -18.05
CA ALA A 248 2.55 19.47 -18.70
C ALA A 248 3.94 18.89 -18.39
N LEU A 249 4.13 18.34 -17.18
CA LEU A 249 5.37 17.68 -16.79
C LEU A 249 5.59 16.39 -17.60
N MET A 250 4.54 15.58 -17.79
CA MET A 250 4.63 14.36 -18.60
C MET A 250 5.01 14.69 -20.06
N SER A 251 4.42 15.74 -20.64
CA SER A 251 4.79 16.20 -21.98
C SER A 251 6.28 16.57 -22.08
N ARG A 252 6.81 17.35 -21.13
CA ARG A 252 8.22 17.72 -21.11
C ARG A 252 9.16 16.52 -20.94
N LEU A 253 8.81 15.57 -20.06
CA LEU A 253 9.62 14.36 -19.91
C LEU A 253 9.64 13.54 -21.20
N ASN A 254 8.51 13.42 -21.90
CA ASN A 254 8.43 12.73 -23.20
C ASN A 254 9.28 13.40 -24.30
N GLU A 255 9.40 14.73 -24.30
CA GLU A 255 10.28 15.45 -25.25
C GLU A 255 11.77 15.17 -25.01
N LEU A 256 12.15 14.79 -23.78
CA LEU A 256 13.52 14.50 -23.39
C LEU A 256 13.90 13.03 -23.59
N GLU A 257 12.92 12.13 -23.64
CA GLU A 257 13.18 10.71 -23.87
C GLU A 257 13.71 10.47 -25.29
N THR A 258 14.75 9.65 -25.39
CA THR A 258 15.42 9.34 -26.67
C THR A 258 15.19 7.90 -27.14
N ASN A 259 14.46 7.09 -26.37
CA ASN A 259 14.15 5.72 -26.72
C ASN A 259 12.65 5.53 -26.94
N ASP A 260 12.30 4.52 -27.74
CA ASP A 260 10.90 4.18 -28.05
C ASP A 260 10.38 3.05 -27.12
N ALA A 261 11.05 2.79 -26.00
CA ALA A 261 10.68 1.69 -25.09
C ALA A 261 9.40 1.98 -24.31
N GLY A 262 9.01 3.25 -24.20
CA GLY A 262 7.83 3.66 -23.45
C GLY A 262 7.51 5.14 -23.58
N THR A 263 6.57 5.58 -22.76
CA THR A 263 6.13 6.98 -22.70
C THR A 263 5.76 7.31 -21.25
N TRP A 264 6.07 8.52 -20.81
CA TRP A 264 5.56 9.09 -19.57
C TRP A 264 4.07 9.38 -19.70
N ARG A 265 3.27 8.80 -18.80
CA ARG A 265 1.81 8.94 -18.81
C ARG A 265 1.29 9.18 -17.40
N MET A 266 0.21 9.95 -17.32
CA MET A 266 -0.63 9.95 -16.12
C MET A 266 -1.11 8.53 -15.85
N ASP A 267 -1.15 8.17 -14.57
CA ASP A 267 -1.57 6.85 -14.14
C ASP A 267 -2.57 6.96 -12.99
N SER A 268 -3.58 6.12 -13.04
CA SER A 268 -4.61 5.99 -12.01
C SER A 268 -5.04 4.53 -11.85
N SER A 269 -4.23 3.58 -12.35
CA SER A 269 -4.52 2.15 -12.18
C SER A 269 -4.38 1.69 -10.74
N GLU A 270 -3.62 2.43 -9.92
CA GLU A 270 -3.43 2.21 -8.50
C GLU A 270 -3.78 3.49 -7.74
N LEU A 271 -4.33 3.37 -6.53
CA LEU A 271 -4.89 4.49 -5.75
C LEU A 271 -3.86 5.59 -5.42
N ALA A 272 -2.60 5.19 -5.25
CA ALA A 272 -1.49 6.08 -4.95
C ALA A 272 -0.73 6.55 -6.20
N SER A 273 -0.90 5.88 -7.34
CA SER A 273 -0.15 6.21 -8.56
C SER A 273 -0.63 7.52 -9.16
N ALA A 274 0.32 8.33 -9.64
CA ALA A 274 0.07 9.60 -10.31
C ALA A 274 0.53 9.56 -11.77
N ALA A 275 1.69 8.94 -12.02
CA ALA A 275 2.26 8.79 -13.34
C ALA A 275 3.35 7.71 -13.37
N LYS A 276 3.64 7.18 -14.54
CA LYS A 276 4.76 6.24 -14.75
C LYS A 276 5.32 6.31 -16.16
N PHE A 277 6.55 5.85 -16.33
CA PHE A 277 7.10 5.54 -17.64
C PHE A 277 6.77 4.09 -18.00
N SER A 278 5.96 3.90 -19.04
CA SER A 278 5.42 2.58 -19.38
C SER A 278 5.40 2.31 -20.88
N ASP A 279 5.46 1.03 -21.24
CA ASP A 279 5.25 0.53 -22.59
C ASP A 279 3.80 0.70 -23.06
N GLU A 280 3.49 0.28 -24.29
CA GLU A 280 2.14 0.35 -24.86
C GLU A 280 1.08 -0.44 -24.07
N ASN A 281 1.48 -1.43 -23.28
CA ASN A 281 0.61 -2.26 -22.44
C ASN A 281 0.45 -1.69 -21.02
N GLY A 282 1.07 -0.55 -20.71
CA GLY A 282 1.04 0.08 -19.40
C GLY A 282 1.97 -0.57 -18.37
N LYS A 283 2.87 -1.46 -18.78
CA LYS A 283 3.89 -2.06 -17.91
C LYS A 283 5.09 -1.11 -17.81
N LEU A 284 5.75 -1.07 -16.65
CA LEU A 284 6.97 -0.28 -16.47
C LEU A 284 8.01 -0.63 -17.54
N ALA A 285 8.60 0.41 -18.13
CA ALA A 285 9.62 0.30 -19.16
C ALA A 285 10.92 0.98 -18.72
N VAL A 286 12.00 0.72 -19.47
CA VAL A 286 13.30 1.35 -19.23
C VAL A 286 13.33 2.71 -19.90
N ALA A 287 13.35 3.77 -19.10
CA ALA A 287 13.52 5.13 -19.58
C ALA A 287 14.98 5.40 -19.98
N SER A 288 15.17 6.33 -20.91
CA SER A 288 16.51 6.78 -21.33
C SER A 288 17.12 7.80 -20.36
N LEU A 289 16.27 8.49 -19.60
CA LEU A 289 16.67 9.52 -18.65
C LEU A 289 17.20 8.91 -17.34
N PRO A 290 18.32 9.41 -16.78
CA PRO A 290 18.82 8.99 -15.47
C PRO A 290 18.03 9.65 -14.31
N PRO A 291 18.10 9.09 -13.08
CA PRO A 291 17.21 9.50 -11.99
C PRO A 291 17.31 10.97 -11.58
N ASP A 292 18.52 11.52 -11.61
CA ASP A 292 18.82 12.92 -11.30
C ASP A 292 18.19 13.90 -12.30
N VAL A 293 18.21 13.55 -13.60
CA VAL A 293 17.58 14.34 -14.65
C VAL A 293 16.06 14.34 -14.48
N VAL A 294 15.46 13.17 -14.25
CA VAL A 294 14.02 13.07 -14.02
C VAL A 294 13.62 13.86 -12.77
N ALA A 295 14.34 13.68 -11.66
CA ALA A 295 14.08 14.39 -10.41
C ALA A 295 14.14 15.92 -10.57
N SER A 296 15.13 16.42 -11.31
CA SER A 296 15.25 17.85 -11.62
C SER A 296 14.03 18.37 -12.40
N GLN A 297 13.60 17.65 -13.44
CA GLN A 297 12.41 18.03 -14.22
C GLN A 297 11.13 18.00 -13.39
N VAL A 298 10.95 16.96 -12.57
CA VAL A 298 9.79 16.82 -11.68
C VAL A 298 9.76 17.97 -10.68
N ARG A 299 10.87 18.21 -9.96
CA ARG A 299 10.99 19.31 -8.99
C ARG A 299 10.65 20.65 -9.62
N ASN A 300 11.27 20.99 -10.75
CA ASN A 300 11.04 22.27 -11.43
C ASN A 300 9.56 22.42 -11.83
N GLY A 301 8.95 21.37 -12.40
CA GLY A 301 7.55 21.38 -12.77
C GLY A 301 6.59 21.58 -11.59
N LEU A 302 6.92 21.01 -10.43
CA LEU A 302 6.11 21.15 -9.22
C LEU A 302 6.21 22.55 -8.61
N VAL A 303 7.40 23.15 -8.60
CA VAL A 303 7.63 24.51 -8.11
C VAL A 303 6.92 25.54 -9.00
N GLU A 304 7.02 25.38 -10.33
CA GLU A 304 6.33 26.24 -11.31
C GLU A 304 4.81 26.24 -11.12
N SER A 305 4.21 25.05 -10.94
CA SER A 305 2.77 24.89 -10.74
C SER A 305 2.28 25.56 -9.44
N THR A 306 3.05 25.42 -8.37
CA THR A 306 2.73 26.04 -7.07
C THR A 306 2.77 27.56 -7.14
N ALA A 307 3.75 28.13 -7.85
CA ALA A 307 3.88 29.56 -8.07
C ALA A 307 2.74 30.13 -8.94
N ALA A 308 2.24 29.36 -9.90
CA ALA A 308 1.11 29.75 -10.74
C ALA A 308 -0.23 29.78 -9.98
N THR A 309 -0.41 28.88 -9.01
CA THR A 309 -1.65 28.77 -8.21
C THR A 309 -1.73 29.82 -7.08
N SER A 310 -0.60 30.44 -6.73
CA SER A 310 -0.50 31.46 -5.67
C SER A 310 -0.65 32.90 -6.18
N ARG A 311 -0.94 33.10 -7.47
CA ARG A 311 -1.19 34.40 -8.12
C ARG A 311 -2.66 34.56 -8.45
#